data_AF-A0A371MB94-F1
#
_entry.id   AF-A0A371MB94-F1
#
_cell.length_a   1.000
_cell.length_b   1.000
_cell.length_c   1.000
_cell.angle_alpha   90.00
_cell.angle_beta   90.00
_cell.angle_gamma   90.00
#
_symmetry.space_group_name_H-M   'P 1'
#
loop_
_entity.id
_entity.type
_entity.pdbx_description
1 polymer ?
#
loop_
_entity_poly.entity_id
_entity_poly.type
_entity_poly.pdbx_seq_one_letter_code
_entity_poly.pdbx_strand_id
1 'polypeptide(L)'
;MGHKLTQSTVALLLCGLMATAPIAGATTVDHEEQPTRQPALESTETFAIQSGNGTEVNPYVITNASGLAAIRDDLDAHYVLDSDIDATETATWNNGSGFEPVGTFGTPFTGTIDGENHTIEGLTIDRPSTSGVALVGYASESSITNLRLTDATITGDFTTAALVGSATDTVVREVTITGSVSGSGTVAGVVASTDGGTVEDVHATVTVESPGSAGGLVGENEGTVSDVVVSGRITGGTYVGGIAAQNPGTIERAAVNATVVGTTDDTSVATGGLVGYNSGNITATHAHGRVSGTNYVGGLVGSSNYESGVVANSYATANVTGEETVGGLVGGLYYGSSVTGSYWNEQTSGQATAAAAGNGSVGLSTAEMTGEAATTNLTALDFDETWQVASGAYPDLVGVRGDEYPVSTETDEPTPLGLNATTELVDGDLVLTVTANESLDSLEAVLASSSTVYQETITLDAFSKTQNGSTHAYTTRYIDTAAGEYTLDVSASDDTGTQATLDRSLTVGDESTAPTVDPVGDFESPPTDPDGDGVYEDVNGDGTVTVTDVQALFTHRDSEAVTEQSERFDVTGNGVFNIVDVQRLFYTTT
;
A
#
# COMPACT_ATOMS: atom_id res chain seq x y z
N MET A 1 11.08 -35.49 -57.71
CA MET A 1 9.72 -36.04 -57.55
C MET A 1 9.63 -36.59 -56.13
N GLY A 2 8.76 -35.99 -55.29
CA GLY A 2 8.38 -36.45 -53.93
C GLY A 2 9.45 -36.33 -52.85
N HIS A 3 9.33 -35.43 -51.86
CA HIS A 3 8.66 -35.63 -50.54
C HIS A 3 9.40 -36.63 -49.64
N LYS A 4 9.61 -36.44 -48.32
CA LYS A 4 9.27 -35.44 -47.29
C LYS A 4 9.96 -35.96 -46.00
N LEU A 5 10.49 -35.05 -45.15
CA LEU A 5 10.58 -35.12 -43.67
C LEU A 5 11.33 -36.34 -43.05
N THR A 6 11.95 -36.35 -41.87
CA THR A 6 11.72 -35.72 -40.54
C THR A 6 12.98 -35.91 -39.66
N GLN A 7 13.17 -34.97 -38.74
CA GLN A 7 13.60 -35.11 -37.32
C GLN A 7 14.97 -35.72 -36.92
N SER A 8 15.61 -34.93 -36.03
CA SER A 8 16.01 -35.29 -34.66
C SER A 8 17.48 -35.53 -34.27
N THR A 9 17.93 -34.61 -33.42
CA THR A 9 18.57 -34.81 -32.10
C THR A 9 20.09 -35.09 -32.00
N VAL A 10 20.64 -34.38 -31.01
CA VAL A 10 21.78 -34.66 -30.10
C VAL A 10 23.14 -34.09 -30.48
N ALA A 11 23.60 -33.27 -29.53
CA ALA A 11 24.89 -32.66 -29.34
C ALA A 11 26.10 -33.62 -29.45
N LEU A 12 27.27 -33.06 -29.76
CA LEU A 12 28.51 -33.49 -29.14
C LEU A 12 29.56 -32.37 -29.15
N LEU A 13 30.16 -32.18 -27.98
CA LEU A 13 31.40 -31.47 -27.65
C LEU A 13 32.43 -31.36 -28.78
N LEU A 14 33.12 -30.22 -28.86
CA LEU A 14 34.57 -30.27 -29.09
C LEU A 14 35.32 -29.11 -28.41
N CYS A 15 36.27 -29.52 -27.59
CA CYS A 15 37.32 -28.75 -26.93
C CYS A 15 38.29 -28.14 -27.97
N GLY A 16 38.83 -26.94 -27.71
CA GLY A 16 39.78 -26.28 -28.59
C GLY A 16 40.60 -25.22 -27.86
N LEU A 17 41.70 -25.65 -27.24
CA LEU A 17 42.77 -24.82 -26.70
C LEU A 17 43.60 -24.24 -27.86
N MET A 18 43.84 -22.92 -27.91
CA MET A 18 45.08 -22.32 -28.46
C MET A 18 45.28 -20.90 -27.91
N ALA A 19 46.50 -20.64 -27.44
CA ALA A 19 47.01 -19.35 -27.01
C ALA A 19 47.89 -18.71 -28.08
N THR A 20 47.87 -17.38 -28.24
CA THR A 20 49.03 -16.53 -28.63
C THR A 20 48.77 -15.03 -28.39
N ALA A 21 49.49 -14.46 -27.42
CA ALA A 21 50.25 -13.18 -27.34
C ALA A 21 49.66 -11.77 -27.73
N PRO A 22 50.19 -10.67 -27.15
CA PRO A 22 49.50 -9.39 -26.96
C PRO A 22 49.91 -8.28 -27.96
N ILE A 23 49.09 -7.22 -28.07
CA ILE A 23 49.47 -5.98 -28.75
C ILE A 23 49.15 -4.78 -27.85
N ALA A 24 50.20 -3.98 -27.59
CA ALA A 24 50.15 -2.68 -26.96
C ALA A 24 49.80 -1.60 -27.99
N GLY A 25 49.02 -0.61 -27.58
CA GLY A 25 48.73 0.60 -28.34
C GLY A 25 48.10 1.65 -27.46
N ALA A 26 48.93 2.50 -26.85
CA ALA A 26 48.50 3.70 -26.14
C ALA A 26 48.26 4.83 -27.15
N THR A 27 47.10 5.46 -27.08
CA THR A 27 46.86 6.82 -27.59
C THR A 27 46.01 7.57 -26.59
N THR A 28 46.59 8.66 -26.10
CA THR A 28 46.05 9.67 -25.19
C THR A 28 44.86 10.41 -25.80
N VAL A 29 43.77 10.52 -25.05
CA VAL A 29 42.69 11.50 -25.27
C VAL A 29 42.37 12.15 -23.92
N ASP A 30 42.09 13.44 -24.01
CA ASP A 30 42.07 14.47 -22.97
C ASP A 30 41.24 14.16 -21.71
N HIS A 31 41.72 14.74 -20.59
CA HIS A 31 41.01 14.86 -19.32
C HIS A 31 39.67 15.57 -19.52
N GLU A 32 38.58 14.81 -19.54
CA GLU A 32 37.32 15.28 -18.96
C GLU A 32 37.33 14.97 -17.45
N GLU A 33 37.01 15.99 -16.66
CA GLU A 33 36.86 15.92 -15.21
C GLU A 33 35.94 14.76 -14.83
N GLN A 34 36.49 13.76 -14.13
CA GLN A 34 35.71 12.75 -13.44
C GLN A 34 35.00 13.43 -12.26
N PRO A 35 33.65 13.41 -12.17
CA PRO A 35 32.99 13.77 -10.93
C PRO A 35 33.33 12.71 -9.87
N THR A 36 33.62 13.20 -8.68
CA THR A 36 34.19 12.53 -7.51
C THR A 36 33.68 11.12 -7.25
N ARG A 37 34.58 10.13 -7.33
CA ARG A 37 34.46 8.83 -6.65
C ARG A 37 34.33 9.06 -5.14
N GLN A 38 33.64 8.14 -4.46
CA GLN A 38 33.69 7.87 -3.01
C GLN A 38 35.00 8.41 -2.41
N PRO A 39 34.99 9.15 -1.28
CA PRO A 39 36.24 9.37 -0.57
C PRO A 39 36.80 7.98 -0.27
N ALA A 40 37.91 7.63 -0.93
CA ALA A 40 38.68 6.47 -0.55
C ALA A 40 38.96 6.65 0.93
N LEU A 41 38.35 5.82 1.76
CA LEU A 41 38.66 5.74 3.18
C LEU A 41 40.08 5.22 3.26
N GLU A 42 41.03 6.15 3.28
CA GLU A 42 42.43 5.87 3.52
C GLU A 42 42.56 5.27 4.92
N SER A 43 42.80 3.95 4.95
CA SER A 43 43.48 3.16 5.98
C SER A 43 43.36 3.61 7.44
N THR A 44 42.76 2.71 8.24
CA THR A 44 42.73 2.62 9.73
C THR A 44 41.56 3.27 10.46
N GLU A 45 40.33 2.92 10.09
CA GLU A 45 39.21 2.86 11.04
C GLU A 45 38.70 1.41 11.01
N THR A 46 39.02 0.66 12.06
CA THR A 46 38.45 -0.66 12.33
C THR A 46 36.93 -0.55 12.42
N PHE A 47 36.25 -1.44 11.69
CA PHE A 47 34.80 -1.57 11.53
C PHE A 47 33.97 -1.33 12.80
N ALA A 48 32.80 -0.71 12.62
CA ALA A 48 31.78 -0.45 13.65
C ALA A 48 31.05 -1.73 14.12
N ILE A 49 31.82 -2.77 14.46
CA ILE A 49 31.39 -3.91 15.27
C ILE A 49 32.01 -3.70 16.65
N GLN A 50 31.22 -3.38 17.67
CA GLN A 50 31.75 -2.88 18.94
C GLN A 50 32.53 -3.94 19.75
N SER A 51 32.24 -5.24 19.52
CA SER A 51 33.02 -6.38 20.05
C SER A 51 32.56 -7.69 19.37
N GLY A 52 33.29 -8.79 19.57
CA GLY A 52 32.97 -10.10 18.97
C GLY A 52 34.02 -10.62 17.98
N ASN A 53 33.89 -11.89 17.58
CA ASN A 53 34.72 -12.48 16.52
C ASN A 53 33.89 -13.31 15.52
N GLY A 54 32.59 -13.07 15.46
CA GLY A 54 31.68 -13.70 14.49
C GLY A 54 31.37 -15.17 14.74
N THR A 55 31.84 -15.75 15.86
CA THR A 55 31.54 -17.15 16.21
C THR A 55 30.24 -17.23 17.01
N GLU A 56 29.57 -18.39 17.01
CA GLU A 56 28.32 -18.62 17.77
C GLU A 56 28.45 -18.26 19.26
N VAL A 57 29.62 -18.53 19.86
CA VAL A 57 29.89 -18.25 21.29
C VAL A 57 30.23 -16.78 21.54
N ASN A 58 30.69 -16.07 20.52
CA ASN A 58 31.14 -14.68 20.62
C ASN A 58 30.78 -13.93 19.33
N PRO A 59 29.47 -13.69 19.10
CA PRO A 59 28.97 -13.06 17.89
C PRO A 59 29.49 -11.63 17.78
N TYR A 60 29.46 -11.09 16.57
CA TYR A 60 29.67 -9.68 16.33
C TYR A 60 28.52 -8.85 16.91
N VAL A 61 28.86 -7.81 17.66
CA VAL A 61 27.89 -6.92 18.31
C VAL A 61 27.59 -5.71 17.43
N ILE A 62 26.31 -5.54 17.09
CA ILE A 62 25.77 -4.45 16.27
C ILE A 62 25.08 -3.42 17.18
N THR A 63 25.43 -2.14 17.02
CA THR A 63 24.91 -1.05 17.85
C THR A 63 24.44 0.17 17.05
N ASN A 64 24.50 0.12 15.72
CA ASN A 64 24.09 1.21 14.82
C ASN A 64 23.93 0.72 13.38
N ALA A 65 23.40 1.58 12.50
CA ALA A 65 23.15 1.23 11.10
C ALA A 65 24.43 0.88 10.33
N SER A 66 25.55 1.53 10.62
CA SER A 66 26.85 1.18 10.01
C SER A 66 27.28 -0.25 10.37
N GLY A 67 26.97 -0.72 11.58
CA GLY A 67 27.15 -2.11 11.99
C GLY A 67 26.25 -3.08 11.22
N LEU A 68 24.99 -2.72 10.93
CA LEU A 68 24.12 -3.51 10.06
C LEU A 68 24.73 -3.66 8.66
N ALA A 69 25.31 -2.58 8.12
CA ALA A 69 25.97 -2.61 6.83
C ALA A 69 27.22 -3.51 6.80
N ALA A 70 27.92 -3.62 7.94
CA ALA A 70 29.11 -4.44 8.08
C ALA A 70 28.83 -5.96 8.07
N ILE A 71 27.56 -6.39 8.20
CA ILE A 71 27.19 -7.82 8.06
C ILE A 71 27.63 -8.36 6.68
N ARG A 72 27.66 -7.50 5.65
CA ARG A 72 28.10 -7.85 4.30
C ARG A 72 29.56 -8.30 4.20
N ASP A 73 30.39 -7.96 5.19
CA ASP A 73 31.81 -8.27 5.17
C ASP A 73 32.12 -9.69 5.67
N ASP A 74 31.19 -10.34 6.37
CA ASP A 74 31.36 -11.68 6.95
C ASP A 74 30.02 -12.45 6.98
N LEU A 75 29.59 -12.96 5.82
CA LEU A 75 28.22 -13.47 5.60
C LEU A 75 27.88 -14.80 6.31
N ASP A 76 28.87 -15.53 6.82
CA ASP A 76 28.70 -16.78 7.57
C ASP A 76 28.88 -16.58 9.09
N ALA A 77 29.10 -15.36 9.55
CA ALA A 77 29.26 -15.03 10.96
C ALA A 77 27.93 -14.89 11.73
N HIS A 78 28.04 -14.91 13.05
CA HIS A 78 26.93 -14.70 13.98
C HIS A 78 26.90 -13.26 14.48
N TYR A 79 25.72 -12.66 14.53
CA TYR A 79 25.48 -11.27 14.89
C TYR A 79 24.45 -11.15 16.01
N VAL A 80 24.64 -10.18 16.89
CA VAL A 80 23.69 -9.82 17.95
C VAL A 80 23.53 -8.31 18.02
N LEU A 81 22.29 -7.83 18.20
CA LEU A 81 22.03 -6.42 18.52
C LEU A 81 22.22 -6.20 20.03
N ASP A 82 22.92 -5.13 20.42
CA ASP A 82 23.09 -4.72 21.84
C ASP A 82 22.35 -3.41 22.17
N SER A 83 21.71 -2.82 21.17
CA SER A 83 20.85 -1.65 21.33
C SER A 83 19.86 -1.55 20.18
N ASP A 84 18.81 -0.75 20.38
CA ASP A 84 18.00 -0.28 19.27
C ASP A 84 18.87 0.52 18.28
N ILE A 85 18.51 0.46 17.01
CA ILE A 85 19.25 1.03 15.89
C ILE A 85 18.34 2.01 15.15
N ASP A 86 18.70 3.28 15.21
CA ASP A 86 18.18 4.29 14.29
C ASP A 86 18.85 4.10 12.92
N ALA A 87 18.07 3.66 11.93
CA ALA A 87 18.49 3.43 10.55
C ALA A 87 17.99 4.53 9.60
N THR A 88 17.44 5.64 10.10
CA THR A 88 16.93 6.74 9.25
C THR A 88 18.00 7.37 8.36
N GLU A 89 19.27 7.34 8.80
CA GLU A 89 20.39 7.83 7.98
C GLU A 89 20.55 7.06 6.65
N THR A 90 20.07 5.80 6.61
CA THR A 90 20.18 4.94 5.44
C THR A 90 19.51 5.55 4.20
N ALA A 91 18.48 6.38 4.36
CA ALA A 91 17.80 7.06 3.24
C ALA A 91 18.75 7.88 2.35
N THR A 92 19.86 8.37 2.89
CA THR A 92 20.85 9.15 2.13
C THR A 92 22.02 8.32 1.60
N TRP A 93 22.11 7.06 1.99
CA TRP A 93 23.22 6.19 1.62
C TRP A 93 23.18 5.83 0.14
N ASN A 94 24.34 5.47 -0.41
CA ASN A 94 24.48 4.98 -1.78
C ASN A 94 23.87 5.92 -2.84
N ASN A 95 24.08 7.24 -2.66
CA ASN A 95 23.51 8.29 -3.51
C ASN A 95 21.97 8.31 -3.52
N GLY A 96 21.35 8.02 -2.37
CA GLY A 96 19.90 7.97 -2.21
C GLY A 96 19.27 6.60 -2.46
N SER A 97 20.04 5.60 -2.91
CA SER A 97 19.52 4.23 -3.09
C SER A 97 19.27 3.47 -1.79
N GLY A 98 19.58 4.05 -0.62
CA GLY A 98 19.31 3.40 0.66
C GLY A 98 20.37 2.37 1.09
N PHE A 99 20.06 1.62 2.14
CA PHE A 99 20.88 0.54 2.68
C PHE A 99 21.11 -0.58 1.66
N GLU A 100 22.35 -1.03 1.45
CA GLU A 100 22.64 -2.12 0.51
C GLU A 100 22.33 -3.50 1.09
N PRO A 101 21.44 -4.31 0.48
CA PRO A 101 21.02 -5.61 1.02
C PRO A 101 22.17 -6.53 1.41
N VAL A 102 21.98 -7.27 2.51
CA VAL A 102 22.92 -8.31 2.94
C VAL A 102 22.77 -9.57 2.10
N GLY A 103 23.88 -10.12 1.62
CA GLY A 103 23.88 -11.31 0.78
C GLY A 103 23.45 -11.03 -0.67
N THR A 104 23.95 -11.87 -1.59
CA THR A 104 23.59 -11.83 -3.01
C THR A 104 23.17 -13.22 -3.47
N PHE A 105 22.53 -13.31 -4.64
CA PHE A 105 22.21 -14.61 -5.24
C PHE A 105 23.41 -15.56 -5.37
N GLY A 106 24.62 -15.02 -5.62
CA GLY A 106 25.84 -15.82 -5.74
C GLY A 106 26.56 -16.10 -4.41
N THR A 107 26.27 -15.31 -3.38
CA THR A 107 26.89 -15.37 -2.05
C THR A 107 25.82 -15.03 -1.01
N PRO A 108 24.93 -15.98 -0.68
CA PRO A 108 23.86 -15.72 0.30
C PRO A 108 24.44 -15.53 1.70
N PHE A 109 23.65 -14.89 2.56
CA PHE A 109 23.89 -14.88 4.00
C PHE A 109 23.60 -16.27 4.57
N THR A 110 24.57 -16.84 5.30
CA THR A 110 24.45 -18.16 5.94
C THR A 110 24.69 -18.12 7.45
N GLY A 111 24.83 -16.90 7.99
CA GLY A 111 25.06 -16.65 9.41
C GLY A 111 23.77 -16.57 10.22
N THR A 112 23.86 -15.92 11.39
CA THR A 112 22.68 -15.63 12.23
C THR A 112 22.60 -14.17 12.61
N ILE A 113 21.38 -13.63 12.69
CA ILE A 113 21.08 -12.31 13.25
C ILE A 113 20.13 -12.52 14.43
N ASP A 114 20.63 -12.33 15.65
CA ASP A 114 19.79 -12.27 16.85
C ASP A 114 19.54 -10.81 17.23
N GLY A 115 18.28 -10.38 17.15
CA GLY A 115 17.90 -9.04 17.53
C GLY A 115 17.88 -8.82 19.04
N GLU A 116 17.88 -9.86 19.88
CA GLU A 116 17.75 -9.75 21.35
C GLU A 116 16.60 -8.81 21.77
N ASN A 117 15.51 -8.81 20.99
CA ASN A 117 14.33 -7.95 21.10
C ASN A 117 14.58 -6.45 20.84
N HIS A 118 15.70 -6.08 20.25
CA HIS A 118 15.98 -4.71 19.82
C HIS A 118 15.26 -4.35 18.53
N THR A 119 15.13 -3.03 18.32
CA THR A 119 14.45 -2.44 17.17
C THR A 119 15.45 -1.88 16.17
N ILE A 120 15.22 -2.09 14.88
CA ILE A 120 15.78 -1.32 13.78
C ILE A 120 14.66 -0.40 13.27
N GLU A 121 14.84 0.90 13.41
CA GLU A 121 13.81 1.91 13.10
C GLU A 121 14.19 2.70 11.84
N GLY A 122 13.24 2.90 10.92
CA GLY A 122 13.40 3.82 9.80
C GLY A 122 14.33 3.34 8.68
N LEU A 123 14.49 2.03 8.50
CA LEU A 123 15.33 1.46 7.43
C LEU A 123 14.79 1.85 6.05
N THR A 124 15.63 2.46 5.20
CA THR A 124 15.28 2.81 3.83
C THR A 124 16.12 2.03 2.82
N ILE A 125 15.47 1.41 1.83
CA ILE A 125 16.11 0.74 0.69
C ILE A 125 15.35 1.16 -0.58
N ASP A 126 15.99 1.90 -1.49
CA ASP A 126 15.37 2.39 -2.73
C ASP A 126 16.14 1.91 -3.97
N ARG A 127 15.77 0.70 -4.44
CA ARG A 127 16.41 0.01 -5.56
C ARG A 127 15.38 -0.57 -6.54
N PRO A 128 14.59 0.27 -7.23
CA PRO A 128 13.43 -0.14 -8.03
C PRO A 128 13.77 -1.02 -9.26
N SER A 129 15.05 -1.23 -9.56
CA SER A 129 15.54 -2.05 -10.68
C SER A 129 16.36 -3.27 -10.22
N THR A 130 16.33 -3.58 -8.93
CA THR A 130 17.10 -4.69 -8.33
C THR A 130 16.17 -5.74 -7.75
N SER A 131 16.51 -7.02 -7.91
CA SER A 131 15.80 -8.14 -7.28
C SER A 131 16.55 -8.62 -6.03
N GLY A 132 15.82 -9.17 -5.06
CA GLY A 132 16.37 -9.58 -3.76
C GLY A 132 16.60 -8.37 -2.88
N VAL A 133 15.63 -7.46 -2.84
CA VAL A 133 15.72 -6.21 -2.08
C VAL A 133 15.02 -6.39 -0.74
N ALA A 134 15.81 -6.42 0.32
CA ALA A 134 15.38 -6.48 1.73
C ALA A 134 16.58 -6.15 2.63
N LEU A 135 16.41 -6.14 3.96
CA LEU A 135 17.56 -6.09 4.89
C LEU A 135 18.57 -7.20 4.55
N VAL A 136 18.07 -8.43 4.39
CA VAL A 136 18.83 -9.58 3.88
C VAL A 136 18.29 -9.96 2.50
N GLY A 137 19.01 -9.60 1.44
CA GLY A 137 18.56 -9.84 0.08
C GLY A 137 18.44 -11.33 -0.25
N TYR A 138 19.45 -12.12 0.11
CA TYR A 138 19.47 -13.57 -0.12
C TYR A 138 20.04 -14.29 1.11
N ALA A 139 19.30 -15.26 1.63
CA ALA A 139 19.63 -16.00 2.83
C ALA A 139 19.52 -17.51 2.56
N SER A 140 20.47 -18.30 3.08
CA SER A 140 20.51 -19.75 2.90
C SER A 140 20.97 -20.42 4.18
N GLU A 141 20.23 -21.43 4.67
CA GLU A 141 20.58 -22.17 5.90
C GLU A 141 20.86 -21.23 7.09
N SER A 142 20.14 -20.10 7.16
CA SER A 142 20.42 -18.99 8.07
C SER A 142 19.32 -18.80 9.12
N SER A 143 19.55 -17.95 10.11
CA SER A 143 18.54 -17.63 11.12
C SER A 143 18.49 -16.14 11.45
N ILE A 144 17.28 -15.57 11.49
CA ILE A 144 17.01 -14.18 11.85
C ILE A 144 15.90 -14.19 12.91
N THR A 145 16.23 -13.78 14.13
CA THR A 145 15.33 -13.95 15.28
C THR A 145 15.26 -12.73 16.20
N ASN A 146 14.21 -12.66 17.03
CA ASN A 146 14.07 -11.68 18.12
C ASN A 146 14.22 -10.22 17.68
N LEU A 147 13.69 -9.84 16.52
CA LEU A 147 13.96 -8.53 15.92
C LEU A 147 12.69 -7.75 15.67
N ARG A 148 12.72 -6.45 15.95
CA ARG A 148 11.71 -5.51 15.45
C ARG A 148 12.30 -4.68 14.32
N LEU A 149 11.62 -4.62 13.19
CA LEU A 149 11.94 -3.69 12.10
C LEU A 149 10.74 -2.77 11.94
N THR A 150 10.87 -1.53 12.40
CA THR A 150 9.77 -0.56 12.41
C THR A 150 10.01 0.55 11.41
N ASP A 151 8.91 1.04 10.83
CA ASP A 151 8.88 2.16 9.88
C ASP A 151 9.85 1.99 8.71
N ALA A 152 10.01 0.75 8.25
CA ALA A 152 10.84 0.46 7.08
C ALA A 152 10.17 0.95 5.79
N THR A 153 10.95 1.50 4.86
CA THR A 153 10.50 1.91 3.52
C THR A 153 11.37 1.23 2.47
N ILE A 154 10.80 0.26 1.76
CA ILE A 154 11.54 -0.64 0.88
C ILE A 154 10.94 -0.61 -0.52
N THR A 155 11.76 -0.31 -1.52
CA THR A 155 11.41 -0.29 -2.93
C THR A 155 12.39 -1.17 -3.72
N GLY A 156 11.86 -2.17 -4.43
CA GLY A 156 12.64 -3.11 -5.24
C GLY A 156 11.99 -3.40 -6.59
N ASP A 157 12.54 -4.36 -7.34
CA ASP A 157 11.97 -4.84 -8.62
C ASP A 157 11.20 -6.15 -8.40
N PHE A 158 11.85 -7.31 -8.58
CA PHE A 158 11.14 -8.58 -8.65
C PHE A 158 10.89 -9.24 -7.28
N THR A 159 11.91 -9.72 -6.57
CA THR A 159 11.76 -10.24 -5.19
C THR A 159 12.08 -9.16 -4.17
N THR A 160 11.05 -8.65 -3.47
CA THR A 160 11.20 -7.53 -2.54
C THR A 160 10.46 -7.78 -1.23
N ALA A 161 11.11 -7.57 -0.09
CA ALA A 161 10.49 -7.66 1.22
C ALA A 161 11.18 -6.77 2.26
N ALA A 162 10.60 -6.59 3.45
CA ALA A 162 11.28 -5.84 4.49
C ALA A 162 12.49 -6.58 5.07
N LEU A 163 12.32 -7.87 5.39
CA LEU A 163 13.35 -8.64 6.11
C LEU A 163 14.21 -9.51 5.19
N VAL A 164 13.59 -10.41 4.40
CA VAL A 164 14.33 -11.34 3.54
C VAL A 164 13.80 -11.35 2.11
N GLY A 165 14.65 -11.10 1.12
CA GLY A 165 14.25 -11.15 -0.29
C GLY A 165 14.00 -12.59 -0.75
N SER A 166 14.99 -13.46 -0.62
CA SER A 166 14.87 -14.90 -0.94
C SER A 166 15.52 -15.73 0.17
N ALA A 167 14.76 -16.70 0.68
CA ALA A 167 15.11 -17.52 1.82
C ALA A 167 15.13 -19.00 1.44
N THR A 168 16.29 -19.64 1.46
CA THR A 168 16.40 -21.10 1.33
C THR A 168 16.75 -21.71 2.69
N ASP A 169 15.96 -22.67 3.16
CA ASP A 169 16.17 -23.35 4.46
C ASP A 169 16.47 -22.39 5.63
N THR A 170 15.86 -21.20 5.62
CA THR A 170 16.12 -20.12 6.57
C THR A 170 15.00 -20.02 7.62
N VAL A 171 15.39 -19.71 8.85
CA VAL A 171 14.48 -19.52 9.98
C VAL A 171 14.29 -18.03 10.26
N VAL A 172 13.05 -17.55 10.14
CA VAL A 172 12.60 -16.24 10.62
C VAL A 172 11.67 -16.47 11.80
N ARG A 173 12.02 -15.99 13.00
CA ARG A 173 11.22 -16.28 14.20
C ARG A 173 11.21 -15.17 15.23
N GLU A 174 10.08 -14.94 15.90
CA GLU A 174 9.94 -13.88 16.92
C GLU A 174 10.28 -12.49 16.34
N VAL A 175 9.60 -12.14 15.24
CA VAL A 175 9.86 -10.90 14.49
C VAL A 175 8.61 -10.02 14.46
N THR A 176 8.81 -8.70 14.57
CA THR A 176 7.75 -7.72 14.31
C THR A 176 8.17 -6.77 13.18
N ILE A 177 7.32 -6.58 12.18
CA ILE A 177 7.57 -5.68 11.05
C ILE A 177 6.48 -4.61 10.94
N THR A 178 6.88 -3.34 10.82
CA THR A 178 6.01 -2.24 10.34
C THR A 178 6.67 -1.48 9.20
N GLY A 179 5.86 -0.91 8.32
CA GLY A 179 6.35 -0.06 7.22
C GLY A 179 5.72 -0.36 5.86
N SER A 180 6.37 0.11 4.81
CA SER A 180 5.94 -0.02 3.41
C SER A 180 6.94 -0.79 2.56
N VAL A 181 6.43 -1.68 1.72
CA VAL A 181 7.20 -2.46 0.76
C VAL A 181 6.55 -2.37 -0.62
N SER A 182 7.30 -1.92 -1.61
CA SER A 182 6.84 -1.80 -2.99
C SER A 182 7.80 -2.47 -3.99
N GLY A 183 7.25 -3.02 -5.07
CA GLY A 183 8.05 -3.60 -6.15
C GLY A 183 7.21 -4.13 -7.31
N SER A 184 7.86 -4.44 -8.43
CA SER A 184 7.18 -4.82 -9.69
C SER A 184 6.75 -6.29 -9.76
N GLY A 185 7.40 -7.19 -9.00
CA GLY A 185 7.24 -8.65 -9.11
C GLY A 185 6.50 -9.30 -7.95
N THR A 186 7.20 -10.16 -7.19
CA THR A 186 6.70 -10.77 -5.96
C THR A 186 7.17 -9.95 -4.76
N VAL A 187 6.22 -9.29 -4.11
CA VAL A 187 6.49 -8.38 -2.99
C VAL A 187 5.82 -8.92 -1.73
N ALA A 188 6.52 -8.83 -0.59
CA ALA A 188 5.95 -9.23 0.68
C ALA A 188 6.32 -8.34 1.85
N GLY A 189 5.52 -8.36 2.92
CA GLY A 189 5.84 -7.60 4.13
C GLY A 189 7.10 -8.10 4.83
N VAL A 190 7.36 -9.41 4.86
CA VAL A 190 8.47 -9.99 5.65
C VAL A 190 9.45 -10.76 4.77
N VAL A 191 8.99 -11.78 4.03
CA VAL A 191 9.84 -12.63 3.19
C VAL A 191 9.29 -12.74 1.77
N ALA A 192 10.02 -12.35 0.73
CA ALA A 192 9.43 -12.36 -0.61
C ALA A 192 9.23 -13.78 -1.15
N SER A 193 10.17 -14.69 -0.91
CA SER A 193 10.09 -16.08 -1.35
C SER A 193 10.83 -17.00 -0.37
N THR A 194 10.23 -18.16 -0.08
CA THR A 194 10.81 -19.24 0.72
C THR A 194 10.94 -20.51 -0.13
N ASP A 195 12.07 -21.20 0.02
CA ASP A 195 12.34 -22.57 -0.46
C ASP A 195 12.74 -23.40 0.77
N GLY A 196 11.77 -24.08 1.38
CA GLY A 196 11.91 -24.66 2.72
C GLY A 196 11.95 -23.62 3.83
N GLY A 197 12.56 -23.97 4.97
CA GLY A 197 12.66 -23.08 6.13
C GLY A 197 11.34 -22.84 6.88
N THR A 198 11.38 -21.90 7.82
CA THR A 198 10.26 -21.58 8.73
C THR A 198 10.11 -20.08 8.94
N VAL A 199 8.87 -19.58 8.90
CA VAL A 199 8.48 -18.23 9.33
C VAL A 199 7.47 -18.39 10.47
N GLU A 200 7.92 -18.17 11.70
CA GLU A 200 7.18 -18.53 12.92
C GLU A 200 7.10 -17.35 13.90
N ASP A 201 6.01 -17.20 14.65
CA ASP A 201 5.88 -16.15 15.67
C ASP A 201 6.16 -14.74 15.10
N VAL A 202 5.47 -14.41 14.00
CA VAL A 202 5.67 -13.14 13.29
C VAL A 202 4.42 -12.26 13.31
N HIS A 203 4.61 -10.99 13.66
CA HIS A 203 3.59 -9.95 13.57
C HIS A 203 3.97 -8.91 12.53
N ALA A 204 3.10 -8.69 11.54
CA ALA A 204 3.32 -7.72 10.48
C ALA A 204 2.15 -6.73 10.37
N THR A 205 2.44 -5.44 10.44
CA THR A 205 1.50 -4.35 10.11
C THR A 205 2.10 -3.56 8.95
N VAL A 206 1.73 -3.91 7.73
CA VAL A 206 2.46 -3.49 6.53
C VAL A 206 1.56 -2.91 5.46
N THR A 207 2.13 -2.00 4.67
CA THR A 207 1.59 -1.62 3.37
C THR A 207 2.43 -2.31 2.29
N VAL A 208 1.81 -3.19 1.51
CA VAL A 208 2.47 -3.90 0.41
C VAL A 208 1.84 -3.48 -0.92
N GLU A 209 2.67 -3.06 -1.88
CA GLU A 209 2.21 -2.64 -3.20
C GLU A 209 2.99 -3.36 -4.32
N SER A 210 2.26 -4.07 -5.19
CA SER A 210 2.84 -4.67 -6.38
C SER A 210 1.85 -4.77 -7.54
N PRO A 211 2.25 -4.45 -8.78
CA PRO A 211 1.48 -4.85 -9.96
C PRO A 211 1.58 -6.37 -10.23
N GLY A 212 2.50 -7.07 -9.57
CA GLY A 212 2.67 -8.53 -9.63
C GLY A 212 1.96 -9.25 -8.49
N SER A 213 2.67 -10.13 -7.78
CA SER A 213 2.12 -10.89 -6.65
C SER A 213 2.44 -10.20 -5.33
N ALA A 214 1.47 -10.13 -4.42
CA ALA A 214 1.62 -9.45 -3.13
C ALA A 214 1.14 -10.34 -1.97
N GLY A 215 2.03 -10.57 -1.00
CA GLY A 215 1.73 -11.28 0.24
C GLY A 215 1.99 -10.38 1.46
N GLY A 216 1.05 -10.25 2.39
CA GLY A 216 1.30 -9.42 3.58
C GLY A 216 2.42 -9.94 4.47
N LEU A 217 2.66 -11.25 4.50
CA LEU A 217 3.80 -11.86 5.21
C LEU A 217 4.84 -12.42 4.25
N VAL A 218 4.43 -13.36 3.40
CA VAL A 218 5.30 -14.11 2.49
C VAL A 218 4.78 -13.99 1.06
N GLY A 219 5.62 -13.73 0.06
CA GLY A 219 5.14 -13.68 -1.33
C GLY A 219 4.81 -15.08 -1.83
N GLU A 220 5.83 -15.93 -1.88
CA GLU A 220 5.74 -17.35 -2.23
C GLU A 220 6.22 -18.25 -1.08
N ASN A 221 5.32 -19.11 -0.59
CA ASN A 221 5.60 -20.00 0.53
C ASN A 221 5.81 -21.46 0.10
N GLU A 222 7.06 -21.94 -0.01
CA GLU A 222 7.38 -23.38 -0.09
C GLU A 222 7.83 -23.98 1.26
N GLY A 223 7.87 -23.16 2.31
CA GLY A 223 8.25 -23.55 3.68
C GLY A 223 7.06 -23.80 4.62
N THR A 224 7.31 -23.57 5.91
CA THR A 224 6.28 -23.57 6.96
C THR A 224 6.09 -22.15 7.50
N VAL A 225 4.85 -21.69 7.51
CA VAL A 225 4.43 -20.45 8.16
C VAL A 225 3.51 -20.81 9.33
N SER A 226 3.87 -20.43 10.55
CA SER A 226 3.09 -20.76 11.75
C SER A 226 3.02 -19.61 12.74
N ASP A 227 1.92 -19.50 13.47
CA ASP A 227 1.82 -18.54 14.59
C ASP A 227 2.03 -17.09 14.16
N VAL A 228 1.30 -16.67 13.13
CA VAL A 228 1.49 -15.34 12.50
C VAL A 228 0.24 -14.49 12.54
N VAL A 229 0.44 -13.17 12.68
CA VAL A 229 -0.63 -12.16 12.57
C VAL A 229 -0.25 -11.11 11.54
N VAL A 230 -1.13 -10.85 10.59
CA VAL A 230 -0.95 -9.78 9.59
C VAL A 230 -2.10 -8.79 9.60
N SER A 231 -1.74 -7.51 9.54
CA SER A 231 -2.65 -6.38 9.40
C SER A 231 -2.08 -5.35 8.41
N GLY A 232 -2.89 -4.35 8.07
CA GLY A 232 -2.52 -3.28 7.12
C GLY A 232 -3.18 -3.47 5.75
N ARG A 233 -2.49 -3.03 4.69
CA ARG A 233 -3.02 -2.98 3.33
C ARG A 233 -2.12 -3.72 2.35
N ILE A 234 -2.67 -4.68 1.63
CA ILE A 234 -1.95 -5.49 0.65
C ILE A 234 -2.61 -5.28 -0.72
N THR A 235 -1.89 -4.64 -1.64
CA THR A 235 -2.36 -4.37 -3.00
C THR A 235 -1.49 -5.13 -3.99
N GLY A 236 -2.10 -5.99 -4.80
CA GLY A 236 -1.44 -6.86 -5.77
C GLY A 236 -2.15 -6.90 -7.12
N GLY A 237 -1.49 -7.40 -8.15
CA GLY A 237 -2.09 -7.57 -9.48
C GLY A 237 -2.43 -9.00 -9.85
N THR A 238 -1.52 -9.97 -9.64
CA THR A 238 -1.68 -11.36 -10.10
C THR A 238 -2.24 -12.29 -9.02
N TYR A 239 -1.53 -12.41 -7.89
CA TYR A 239 -2.00 -13.16 -6.73
C TYR A 239 -1.84 -12.28 -5.51
N VAL A 240 -2.89 -12.21 -4.69
CA VAL A 240 -2.91 -11.32 -3.54
C VAL A 240 -3.43 -12.06 -2.33
N GLY A 241 -2.68 -12.05 -1.24
CA GLY A 241 -3.10 -12.65 0.03
C GLY A 241 -2.58 -11.90 1.25
N GLY A 242 -3.38 -11.88 2.32
CA GLY A 242 -2.97 -11.26 3.59
C GLY A 242 -1.76 -11.95 4.22
N ILE A 243 -1.67 -13.28 4.15
CA ILE A 243 -0.44 -14.01 4.52
C ILE A 243 0.43 -14.21 3.29
N ALA A 244 -0.10 -14.88 2.26
CA ALA A 244 0.69 -15.26 1.10
C ALA A 244 0.04 -15.04 -0.25
N ALA A 245 0.82 -14.60 -1.25
CA ALA A 245 0.33 -14.55 -2.62
C ALA A 245 0.15 -15.98 -3.15
N GLN A 246 1.15 -16.84 -2.95
CA GLN A 246 1.14 -18.24 -3.34
C GLN A 246 1.58 -19.15 -2.19
N ASN A 247 0.86 -20.26 -2.00
CA ASN A 247 1.16 -21.25 -0.96
C ASN A 247 1.22 -22.69 -1.51
N PRO A 248 2.37 -23.15 -1.98
CA PRO A 248 2.67 -24.58 -2.13
C PRO A 248 3.06 -25.30 -0.82
N GLY A 249 3.51 -24.57 0.21
CA GLY A 249 3.96 -25.07 1.51
C GLY A 249 2.85 -25.24 2.55
N THR A 250 3.18 -25.02 3.83
CA THR A 250 2.24 -25.09 4.95
C THR A 250 2.03 -23.72 5.57
N ILE A 251 0.76 -23.37 5.84
CA ILE A 251 0.35 -22.25 6.67
C ILE A 251 -0.53 -22.79 7.78
N GLU A 252 -0.16 -22.57 9.04
CA GLU A 252 -0.96 -22.97 10.19
C GLU A 252 -1.03 -21.88 11.25
N ARG A 253 -2.11 -21.86 12.04
CA ARG A 253 -2.27 -20.92 13.18
C ARG A 253 -1.98 -19.45 12.77
N ALA A 254 -2.62 -19.02 11.68
CA ALA A 254 -2.44 -17.69 11.11
C ALA A 254 -3.72 -16.85 11.19
N ALA A 255 -3.58 -15.58 11.55
CA ALA A 255 -4.66 -14.62 11.63
C ALA A 255 -4.40 -13.41 10.72
N VAL A 256 -5.41 -12.99 9.96
CA VAL A 256 -5.34 -11.78 9.14
C VAL A 256 -6.46 -10.82 9.53
N ASN A 257 -6.11 -9.56 9.74
CA ASN A 257 -7.05 -8.44 9.80
C ASN A 257 -6.54 -7.31 8.89
N ALA A 258 -6.76 -7.45 7.58
CA ALA A 258 -6.15 -6.59 6.58
C ALA A 258 -7.12 -6.25 5.44
N THR A 259 -6.82 -5.16 4.74
CA THR A 259 -7.44 -4.83 3.46
C THR A 259 -6.60 -5.43 2.33
N VAL A 260 -7.18 -6.36 1.57
CA VAL A 260 -6.52 -7.09 0.48
C VAL A 260 -7.18 -6.71 -0.85
N VAL A 261 -6.40 -6.13 -1.76
CA VAL A 261 -6.90 -5.55 -3.02
C VAL A 261 -6.17 -6.15 -4.22
N GLY A 262 -6.90 -6.91 -5.03
CA GLY A 262 -6.52 -7.29 -6.39
C GLY A 262 -6.88 -6.21 -7.40
N THR A 263 -5.94 -5.82 -8.24
CA THR A 263 -6.05 -4.63 -9.11
C THR A 263 -6.15 -4.93 -10.60
N THR A 264 -6.00 -6.18 -11.02
CA THR A 264 -6.03 -6.53 -12.45
C THR A 264 -7.28 -7.33 -12.81
N ASP A 265 -7.74 -7.17 -14.04
CA ASP A 265 -8.90 -7.88 -14.60
C ASP A 265 -8.50 -9.17 -15.34
N ASP A 266 -7.28 -9.68 -15.13
CA ASP A 266 -6.83 -10.89 -15.81
C ASP A 266 -7.57 -12.13 -15.28
N THR A 267 -8.07 -12.96 -16.18
CA THR A 267 -8.86 -14.15 -15.85
C THR A 267 -8.15 -15.23 -15.03
N SER A 268 -6.84 -15.11 -14.83
CA SER A 268 -6.00 -16.06 -14.09
C SER A 268 -5.64 -15.61 -12.67
N VAL A 269 -6.17 -14.47 -12.21
CA VAL A 269 -5.77 -13.83 -10.95
C VAL A 269 -6.66 -14.23 -9.79
N ALA A 270 -6.05 -14.30 -8.61
CA ALA A 270 -6.75 -14.74 -7.40
C ALA A 270 -6.41 -13.84 -6.22
N THR A 271 -7.45 -13.37 -5.53
CA THR A 271 -7.37 -12.52 -4.35
C THR A 271 -8.05 -13.24 -3.19
N GLY A 272 -7.29 -13.53 -2.13
CA GLY A 272 -7.83 -14.15 -0.92
C GLY A 272 -7.49 -13.34 0.32
N GLY A 273 -8.38 -13.32 1.31
CA GLY A 273 -8.08 -12.64 2.58
C GLY A 273 -6.83 -13.19 3.27
N LEU A 274 -6.58 -14.49 3.19
CA LEU A 274 -5.37 -15.16 3.70
C LEU A 274 -4.38 -15.47 2.58
N VAL A 275 -4.84 -16.15 1.52
CA VAL A 275 -3.96 -16.63 0.44
C VAL A 275 -4.58 -16.38 -0.94
N GLY A 276 -3.81 -15.82 -1.86
CA GLY A 276 -4.24 -15.65 -3.26
C GLY A 276 -4.46 -17.00 -3.94
N TYR A 277 -3.38 -17.77 -4.11
CA TYR A 277 -3.39 -19.09 -4.74
C TYR A 277 -2.82 -20.18 -3.81
N ASN A 278 -3.61 -21.22 -3.53
CA ASN A 278 -3.23 -22.32 -2.64
C ASN A 278 -3.09 -23.66 -3.38
N SER A 279 -1.90 -24.27 -3.28
CA SER A 279 -1.62 -25.66 -3.67
C SER A 279 -1.02 -26.51 -2.53
N GLY A 280 -0.91 -25.94 -1.32
CA GLY A 280 -0.39 -26.57 -0.12
C GLY A 280 -1.44 -26.73 0.99
N ASN A 281 -0.98 -26.78 2.24
CA ASN A 281 -1.82 -27.00 3.42
C ASN A 281 -2.09 -25.68 4.16
N ILE A 282 -3.37 -25.39 4.42
CA ILE A 282 -3.83 -24.28 5.26
C ILE A 282 -4.65 -24.88 6.40
N THR A 283 -4.27 -24.64 7.66
CA THR A 283 -4.98 -25.21 8.81
C THR A 283 -5.06 -24.27 10.01
N ALA A 284 -6.21 -24.23 10.68
CA ALA A 284 -6.39 -23.42 11.90
C ALA A 284 -6.09 -21.94 11.65
N THR A 285 -6.71 -21.36 10.63
CA THR A 285 -6.46 -19.96 10.22
C THR A 285 -7.75 -19.15 10.15
N HIS A 286 -7.63 -17.84 10.26
CA HIS A 286 -8.76 -16.96 9.98
C HIS A 286 -8.39 -15.68 9.26
N ALA A 287 -9.34 -15.16 8.49
CA ALA A 287 -9.23 -13.87 7.81
C ALA A 287 -10.44 -12.98 8.11
N HIS A 288 -10.13 -11.75 8.52
CA HIS A 288 -11.02 -10.61 8.71
C HIS A 288 -10.52 -9.42 7.85
N GLY A 289 -11.30 -8.34 7.82
CA GLY A 289 -11.02 -7.16 7.02
C GLY A 289 -11.81 -7.14 5.71
N ARG A 290 -11.23 -6.59 4.65
CA ARG A 290 -11.87 -6.49 3.33
C ARG A 290 -11.03 -7.19 2.28
N VAL A 291 -11.70 -7.86 1.35
CA VAL A 291 -11.09 -8.50 0.19
C VAL A 291 -11.82 -8.01 -1.06
N SER A 292 -11.12 -7.33 -1.97
CA SER A 292 -11.67 -6.91 -3.25
C SER A 292 -10.79 -7.37 -4.41
N GLY A 293 -11.39 -7.86 -5.48
CA GLY A 293 -10.68 -8.23 -6.71
C GLY A 293 -11.65 -8.52 -7.84
N THR A 294 -11.17 -9.06 -8.95
CA THR A 294 -11.97 -9.20 -10.18
C THR A 294 -12.46 -10.63 -10.39
N ASN A 295 -11.54 -11.60 -10.52
CA ASN A 295 -11.85 -12.96 -10.95
C ASN A 295 -12.14 -13.94 -9.80
N TYR A 296 -11.10 -14.55 -9.21
CA TYR A 296 -11.25 -15.49 -8.10
C TYR A 296 -11.06 -14.77 -6.77
N VAL A 297 -12.16 -14.39 -6.15
CA VAL A 297 -12.14 -13.63 -4.89
C VAL A 297 -12.73 -14.46 -3.76
N GLY A 298 -11.92 -14.74 -2.74
CA GLY A 298 -12.33 -15.55 -1.59
C GLY A 298 -12.07 -14.86 -0.27
N GLY A 299 -13.00 -14.99 0.69
CA GLY A 299 -12.80 -14.42 2.03
C GLY A 299 -11.58 -14.97 2.77
N LEU A 300 -11.17 -16.22 2.50
CA LEU A 300 -9.92 -16.82 2.99
C LEU A 300 -8.95 -17.10 1.84
N VAL A 301 -9.38 -17.84 0.82
CA VAL A 301 -8.52 -18.27 -0.29
C VAL A 301 -9.11 -17.84 -1.62
N GLY A 302 -8.35 -17.13 -2.45
CA GLY A 302 -8.80 -16.73 -3.78
C GLY A 302 -9.09 -17.95 -4.66
N SER A 303 -8.07 -18.76 -4.91
CA SER A 303 -8.17 -20.00 -5.69
C SER A 303 -7.37 -21.13 -5.05
N SER A 304 -7.88 -22.36 -5.10
CA SER A 304 -7.14 -23.55 -4.69
C SER A 304 -7.13 -24.64 -5.76
N ASN A 305 -5.95 -25.20 -6.04
CA ASN A 305 -5.71 -26.10 -7.19
C ASN A 305 -4.78 -27.31 -6.87
N TYR A 306 -4.74 -28.23 -7.84
CA TYR A 306 -4.34 -29.64 -7.95
C TYR A 306 -3.29 -30.26 -7.00
N GLU A 307 -3.53 -31.54 -6.71
CA GLU A 307 -2.80 -32.59 -5.94
C GLU A 307 -2.65 -32.45 -4.41
N SER A 308 -2.65 -31.24 -3.85
CA SER A 308 -2.41 -31.06 -2.39
C SER A 308 -3.06 -29.86 -1.71
N GLY A 309 -3.84 -29.04 -2.42
CA GLY A 309 -4.53 -27.90 -1.82
C GLY A 309 -5.55 -28.33 -0.74
N VAL A 310 -5.20 -28.11 0.53
CA VAL A 310 -6.05 -28.42 1.70
C VAL A 310 -6.35 -27.13 2.45
N VAL A 311 -7.63 -26.91 2.76
CA VAL A 311 -8.08 -25.88 3.71
C VAL A 311 -8.86 -26.59 4.82
N ALA A 312 -8.38 -26.51 6.05
CA ALA A 312 -8.93 -27.25 7.17
C ALA A 312 -9.10 -26.41 8.43
N ASN A 313 -10.23 -26.54 9.14
CA ASN A 313 -10.42 -25.93 10.45
C ASN A 313 -10.18 -24.41 10.46
N SER A 314 -10.60 -23.73 9.38
CA SER A 314 -10.35 -22.30 9.16
C SER A 314 -11.66 -21.56 8.93
N TYR A 315 -11.67 -20.23 9.11
CA TYR A 315 -12.84 -19.45 8.75
C TYR A 315 -12.56 -18.07 8.18
N ALA A 316 -13.53 -17.53 7.45
CA ALA A 316 -13.51 -16.17 6.94
C ALA A 316 -14.67 -15.34 7.48
N THR A 317 -14.37 -14.09 7.82
CA THR A 317 -15.36 -13.06 8.18
C THR A 317 -15.17 -11.78 7.37
N ALA A 318 -14.16 -11.73 6.50
CA ALA A 318 -13.85 -10.57 5.69
C ALA A 318 -14.99 -10.23 4.72
N ASN A 319 -15.23 -8.93 4.49
CA ASN A 319 -16.15 -8.44 3.47
C ASN A 319 -15.57 -8.68 2.07
N VAL A 320 -16.28 -9.41 1.21
CA VAL A 320 -15.75 -9.88 -0.08
C VAL A 320 -16.49 -9.23 -1.24
N THR A 321 -15.76 -8.47 -2.06
CA THR A 321 -16.28 -7.86 -3.29
C THR A 321 -15.52 -8.39 -4.51
N GLY A 322 -16.24 -8.82 -5.54
CA GLY A 322 -15.61 -9.11 -6.82
C GLY A 322 -16.61 -9.27 -7.96
N GLU A 323 -16.10 -9.41 -9.17
CA GLU A 323 -16.89 -9.28 -10.40
C GLU A 323 -17.34 -10.63 -10.97
N GLU A 324 -16.49 -11.66 -10.92
CA GLU A 324 -16.78 -12.97 -11.51
C GLU A 324 -17.05 -14.07 -10.46
N THR A 325 -16.01 -14.74 -9.97
CA THR A 325 -16.12 -15.92 -9.11
C THR A 325 -15.82 -15.55 -7.66
N VAL A 326 -16.86 -15.18 -6.94
CA VAL A 326 -16.76 -14.70 -5.55
C VAL A 326 -17.29 -15.75 -4.58
N GLY A 327 -16.55 -16.00 -3.50
CA GLY A 327 -16.95 -16.93 -2.45
C GLY A 327 -16.63 -16.43 -1.05
N GLY A 328 -17.54 -16.66 -0.10
CA GLY A 328 -17.35 -16.23 1.29
C GLY A 328 -16.15 -16.87 2.00
N LEU A 329 -15.72 -18.06 1.58
CA LEU A 329 -14.51 -18.74 2.07
C LEU A 329 -13.46 -18.90 0.96
N VAL A 330 -13.81 -19.62 -0.10
CA VAL A 330 -12.95 -19.86 -1.26
C VAL A 330 -13.63 -19.36 -2.52
N GLY A 331 -12.91 -18.59 -3.33
CA GLY A 331 -13.39 -18.08 -4.63
C GLY A 331 -13.48 -19.19 -5.68
N GLY A 332 -12.37 -19.89 -5.95
CA GLY A 332 -12.31 -20.99 -6.93
C GLY A 332 -11.75 -22.29 -6.36
N LEU A 333 -12.41 -23.43 -6.65
CA LEU A 333 -11.91 -24.77 -6.34
C LEU A 333 -11.74 -25.61 -7.61
N TYR A 334 -10.54 -26.13 -7.82
CA TYR A 334 -10.22 -27.02 -8.94
C TYR A 334 -9.97 -28.46 -8.47
N TYR A 335 -10.08 -29.41 -9.41
CA TYR A 335 -10.09 -30.85 -9.12
C TYR A 335 -8.92 -31.29 -8.21
N GLY A 336 -9.23 -32.00 -7.14
CA GLY A 336 -8.24 -32.53 -6.20
C GLY A 336 -8.01 -31.68 -4.94
N SER A 337 -8.45 -30.42 -4.94
CA SER A 337 -8.49 -29.60 -3.71
C SER A 337 -9.53 -30.13 -2.72
N SER A 338 -9.29 -29.93 -1.42
CA SER A 338 -10.22 -30.32 -0.36
C SER A 338 -10.39 -29.20 0.67
N VAL A 339 -11.64 -29.01 1.08
CA VAL A 339 -12.00 -28.12 2.18
C VAL A 339 -12.67 -28.97 3.25
N THR A 340 -12.30 -28.78 4.51
CA THR A 340 -12.87 -29.56 5.61
C THR A 340 -12.98 -28.71 6.87
N GLY A 341 -14.05 -28.91 7.65
CA GLY A 341 -14.21 -28.23 8.94
C GLY A 341 -14.09 -26.71 8.89
N SER A 342 -14.45 -26.08 7.77
CA SER A 342 -14.17 -24.65 7.54
C SER A 342 -15.44 -23.83 7.35
N TYR A 343 -15.41 -22.56 7.68
CA TYR A 343 -16.63 -21.76 7.84
C TYR A 343 -16.51 -20.36 7.24
N TRP A 344 -17.62 -19.74 6.86
CA TRP A 344 -17.63 -18.31 6.59
C TRP A 344 -18.87 -17.65 7.16
N ASN A 345 -18.75 -16.36 7.47
CA ASN A 345 -19.87 -15.56 7.88
C ASN A 345 -20.61 -15.01 6.65
N GLU A 346 -21.85 -15.45 6.43
CA GLU A 346 -22.64 -15.04 5.26
C GLU A 346 -23.02 -13.55 5.27
N GLN A 347 -23.07 -12.93 6.45
CA GLN A 347 -23.51 -11.54 6.62
C GLN A 347 -22.35 -10.57 6.50
N THR A 348 -21.23 -10.82 7.17
CA THR A 348 -20.07 -9.91 7.09
C THR A 348 -19.34 -10.06 5.76
N SER A 349 -19.34 -11.25 5.16
CA SER A 349 -18.75 -11.42 3.82
C SER A 349 -19.59 -10.85 2.69
N GLY A 350 -20.88 -10.65 2.91
CA GLY A 350 -21.85 -10.35 1.84
C GLY A 350 -22.12 -11.54 0.90
N GLN A 351 -21.57 -12.73 1.18
CA GLN A 351 -21.64 -13.89 0.29
C GLN A 351 -22.50 -15.01 0.88
N ALA A 352 -23.60 -15.32 0.20
CA ALA A 352 -24.48 -16.45 0.55
C ALA A 352 -23.88 -17.83 0.18
N THR A 353 -22.80 -17.86 -0.61
CA THR A 353 -22.15 -19.09 -1.08
C THR A 353 -20.63 -18.99 -1.06
N ALA A 354 -19.98 -20.14 -1.07
CA ALA A 354 -18.56 -20.28 -1.38
C ALA A 354 -18.40 -21.43 -2.39
N ALA A 355 -17.33 -21.45 -3.20
CA ALA A 355 -17.08 -22.57 -4.13
C ALA A 355 -16.97 -23.93 -3.41
N ALA A 356 -16.60 -23.90 -2.13
CA ALA A 356 -16.50 -25.06 -1.24
C ALA A 356 -17.82 -25.51 -0.61
N ALA A 357 -18.94 -24.80 -0.81
CA ALA A 357 -20.18 -25.06 -0.08
C ALA A 357 -20.66 -26.52 -0.27
N GLY A 358 -20.77 -27.26 0.84
CA GLY A 358 -21.16 -28.68 0.84
C GLY A 358 -20.00 -29.67 0.66
N ASN A 359 -18.77 -29.21 0.39
CA ASN A 359 -17.52 -29.98 0.46
C ASN A 359 -16.80 -29.64 1.76
N GLY A 360 -17.39 -29.96 2.91
CA GLY A 360 -16.75 -29.74 4.21
C GLY A 360 -16.63 -28.29 4.67
N SER A 361 -17.23 -27.32 3.96
CA SER A 361 -17.43 -25.96 4.44
C SER A 361 -18.90 -25.57 4.62
N VAL A 362 -19.14 -24.66 5.57
CA VAL A 362 -20.48 -24.23 5.99
C VAL A 362 -20.55 -22.71 6.17
N GLY A 363 -21.56 -22.09 5.54
CA GLY A 363 -21.92 -20.69 5.78
C GLY A 363 -22.77 -20.58 7.04
N LEU A 364 -22.43 -19.63 7.90
CA LEU A 364 -23.10 -19.39 9.17
C LEU A 364 -23.37 -17.89 9.34
N SER A 365 -24.34 -17.57 10.19
CA SER A 365 -24.56 -16.19 10.61
C SER A 365 -23.54 -15.73 11.66
N THR A 366 -23.39 -14.42 11.80
CA THR A 366 -22.64 -13.75 12.87
C THR A 366 -23.03 -14.27 14.24
N ALA A 367 -24.34 -14.44 14.49
CA ALA A 367 -24.82 -14.94 15.77
C ALA A 367 -24.41 -16.40 16.03
N GLU A 368 -24.26 -17.21 14.99
CA GLU A 368 -23.81 -18.60 15.10
C GLU A 368 -22.29 -18.71 15.26
N MET A 369 -21.53 -17.77 14.70
CA MET A 369 -20.07 -17.75 14.71
C MET A 369 -19.45 -17.00 15.89
N THR A 370 -20.23 -16.38 16.78
CA THR A 370 -19.70 -15.56 17.88
C THR A 370 -20.10 -16.07 19.26
N GLY A 371 -19.29 -15.75 20.28
CA GLY A 371 -19.55 -16.09 21.68
C GLY A 371 -19.73 -17.59 21.92
N GLU A 372 -20.61 -17.95 22.86
CA GLU A 372 -20.86 -19.34 23.22
C GLU A 372 -21.43 -20.16 22.04
N ALA A 373 -22.21 -19.52 21.15
CA ALA A 373 -22.77 -20.18 19.99
C ALA A 373 -21.68 -20.73 19.05
N ALA A 374 -20.56 -20.02 18.93
CA ALA A 374 -19.40 -20.45 18.14
C ALA A 374 -18.94 -21.87 18.51
N THR A 375 -18.86 -22.18 19.82
CA THR A 375 -18.43 -23.49 20.32
C THR A 375 -19.37 -24.64 19.94
N THR A 376 -20.62 -24.33 19.61
CA THR A 376 -21.62 -25.33 19.21
C THR A 376 -21.80 -25.46 17.71
N ASN A 377 -21.52 -24.39 16.94
CA ASN A 377 -21.76 -24.35 15.50
C ASN A 377 -20.48 -24.60 14.69
N LEU A 378 -19.33 -24.13 15.17
CA LEU A 378 -18.02 -24.32 14.55
C LEU A 378 -17.39 -25.64 15.01
N THR A 379 -18.15 -26.74 14.85
CA THR A 379 -17.88 -28.04 15.48
C THR A 379 -16.56 -28.72 15.10
N ALA A 380 -15.90 -28.28 14.03
CA ALA A 380 -14.59 -28.77 13.63
C ALA A 380 -13.43 -27.98 14.25
N LEU A 381 -13.68 -26.80 14.83
CA LEU A 381 -12.68 -26.05 15.56
C LEU A 381 -12.51 -26.67 16.96
N ASP A 382 -11.25 -26.89 17.34
CA ASP A 382 -10.89 -27.40 18.66
C ASP A 382 -10.82 -26.24 19.67
N PHE A 383 -11.85 -26.11 20.50
CA PHE A 383 -11.94 -25.09 21.55
C PHE A 383 -11.28 -25.49 22.89
N ASP A 384 -10.73 -26.70 22.98
CA ASP A 384 -10.01 -27.15 24.17
C ASP A 384 -8.51 -26.78 24.09
N GLU A 385 -7.95 -26.71 22.88
CA GLU A 385 -6.51 -26.49 22.65
C GLU A 385 -6.19 -25.34 21.70
N THR A 386 -6.80 -25.30 20.51
CA THR A 386 -6.36 -24.42 19.41
C THR A 386 -7.08 -23.06 19.39
N TRP A 387 -8.38 -23.06 19.67
CA TRP A 387 -9.25 -21.90 19.57
C TRP A 387 -9.79 -21.50 20.93
N GLN A 388 -9.94 -20.21 21.15
CA GLN A 388 -10.64 -19.61 22.29
C GLN A 388 -11.73 -18.68 21.77
N VAL A 389 -12.76 -18.40 22.56
CA VAL A 389 -13.79 -17.44 22.17
C VAL A 389 -14.22 -16.59 23.36
N ALA A 390 -14.19 -15.28 23.17
CA ALA A 390 -14.71 -14.32 24.14
C ALA A 390 -16.20 -14.05 23.90
N SER A 391 -16.90 -13.54 24.92
CA SER A 391 -18.33 -13.23 24.83
C SER A 391 -18.60 -12.22 23.70
N GLY A 392 -19.36 -12.64 22.68
CA GLY A 392 -19.74 -11.80 21.54
C GLY A 392 -18.65 -11.61 20.49
N ALA A 393 -17.46 -12.19 20.68
CA ALA A 393 -16.37 -12.17 19.70
C ALA A 393 -16.40 -13.41 18.81
N TYR A 394 -15.75 -13.35 17.66
CA TYR A 394 -15.38 -14.55 16.91
C TYR A 394 -14.35 -15.37 17.70
N PRO A 395 -14.17 -16.66 17.39
CA PRO A 395 -13.04 -17.42 17.89
C PRO A 395 -11.73 -16.71 17.57
N ASP A 396 -10.69 -16.99 18.33
CA ASP A 396 -9.35 -16.57 18.03
C ASP A 396 -8.37 -17.66 18.47
N LEU A 397 -7.16 -17.62 17.94
CA LEU A 397 -6.16 -18.64 18.20
C LEU A 397 -5.59 -18.50 19.62
N VAL A 398 -5.44 -19.62 20.31
CA VAL A 398 -4.77 -19.66 21.60
C VAL A 398 -3.28 -19.40 21.40
N GLY A 399 -2.70 -18.48 22.17
CA GLY A 399 -1.27 -18.19 22.18
C GLY A 399 -0.76 -17.31 21.03
N VAL A 400 -1.51 -17.17 19.93
CA VAL A 400 -1.23 -16.23 18.84
C VAL A 400 -1.88 -14.91 19.19
N ARG A 401 -1.15 -14.01 19.88
CA ARG A 401 -1.70 -12.73 20.37
C ARG A 401 -1.16 -11.56 19.57
N GLY A 402 -2.04 -10.81 18.91
CA GLY A 402 -1.71 -9.48 18.36
C GLY A 402 -1.51 -8.39 19.43
N ASP A 403 -1.83 -8.66 20.70
CA ASP A 403 -2.12 -7.63 21.71
C ASP A 403 -1.06 -7.44 22.81
N GLU A 404 0.14 -8.06 22.75
CA GLU A 404 1.17 -7.80 23.78
C GLU A 404 1.89 -6.45 23.63
N TYR A 405 1.58 -5.69 22.59
CA TYR A 405 2.06 -4.33 22.39
C TYR A 405 0.89 -3.44 22.00
N PRO A 406 0.83 -2.18 22.47
CA PRO A 406 -0.37 -1.37 22.39
C PRO A 406 -0.73 -1.14 20.93
N VAL A 407 -1.65 -1.96 20.42
CA VAL A 407 -2.62 -1.49 19.45
C VAL A 407 -3.27 -0.31 20.15
N SER A 408 -3.06 0.89 19.61
CA SER A 408 -3.90 2.02 19.98
C SER A 408 -5.32 1.51 19.98
N THR A 409 -6.01 1.59 21.13
CA THR A 409 -7.45 1.28 21.22
C THR A 409 -8.30 2.33 20.50
N GLU A 410 -7.77 2.91 19.41
CA GLU A 410 -8.58 3.30 18.29
C GLU A 410 -9.27 2.00 17.89
N THR A 411 -10.49 1.80 18.40
CA THR A 411 -11.52 1.32 17.50
C THR A 411 -11.32 2.13 16.23
N ASP A 412 -10.78 1.50 15.17
CA ASP A 412 -10.89 2.01 13.81
C ASP A 412 -12.40 2.07 13.51
N GLU A 413 -13.06 3.05 14.11
CA GLU A 413 -14.16 3.71 13.46
C GLU A 413 -13.51 4.25 12.19
N PRO A 414 -13.94 3.77 11.01
CA PRO A 414 -13.33 4.19 9.77
C PRO A 414 -13.25 5.71 9.78
N THR A 415 -12.07 6.25 9.48
CA THR A 415 -11.92 7.69 9.25
C THR A 415 -13.04 8.09 8.29
N PRO A 416 -13.94 9.02 8.67
CA PRO A 416 -15.06 9.35 7.81
C PRO A 416 -14.56 9.76 6.44
N LEU A 417 -15.13 9.18 5.38
CA LEU A 417 -14.83 9.54 4.01
C LEU A 417 -15.16 11.03 3.81
N GLY A 418 -14.12 11.85 3.75
CA GLY A 418 -14.21 13.30 3.61
C GLY A 418 -14.39 13.68 2.16
N LEU A 419 -15.64 13.91 1.76
CA LEU A 419 -16.00 14.39 0.42
C LEU A 419 -16.16 15.91 0.37
N ASN A 420 -15.66 16.51 -0.70
CA ASN A 420 -16.00 17.88 -1.10
C ASN A 420 -16.19 17.95 -2.62
N ALA A 421 -16.97 18.92 -3.10
CA ALA A 421 -17.17 19.14 -4.53
C ALA A 421 -17.18 20.64 -4.85
N THR A 422 -16.42 21.01 -5.87
CA THR A 422 -16.34 22.36 -6.44
C THR A 422 -16.75 22.34 -7.90
N THR A 423 -17.29 23.45 -8.38
CA THR A 423 -17.71 23.61 -9.77
C THR A 423 -17.23 24.92 -10.34
N GLU A 424 -16.80 24.92 -11.59
CA GLU A 424 -16.40 26.12 -12.34
C GLU A 424 -16.98 26.09 -13.75
N LEU A 425 -17.19 27.25 -14.36
CA LEU A 425 -17.56 27.37 -15.76
C LEU A 425 -16.30 27.61 -16.59
N VAL A 426 -16.05 26.75 -17.58
CA VAL A 426 -14.93 26.87 -18.50
C VAL A 426 -15.45 26.74 -19.93
N ASP A 427 -15.35 27.82 -20.71
CA ASP A 427 -15.80 27.87 -22.10
C ASP A 427 -17.27 27.46 -22.32
N GLY A 428 -18.14 27.68 -21.32
CA GLY A 428 -19.57 27.31 -21.36
C GLY A 428 -19.90 25.88 -20.91
N ASP A 429 -18.90 25.09 -20.52
CA ASP A 429 -19.10 23.78 -19.88
C ASP A 429 -18.96 23.92 -18.35
N LEU A 430 -19.78 23.18 -17.60
CA LEU A 430 -19.66 23.09 -16.15
C LEU A 430 -18.66 21.99 -15.81
N VAL A 431 -17.52 22.38 -15.24
CA VAL A 431 -16.50 21.47 -14.74
C VAL A 431 -16.81 21.14 -13.29
N LEU A 432 -16.91 19.84 -12.98
CA LEU A 432 -17.08 19.33 -11.61
C LEU A 432 -15.77 18.70 -11.14
N THR A 433 -15.29 19.12 -9.99
CA THR A 433 -14.17 18.48 -9.28
C THR A 433 -14.65 17.99 -7.92
N VAL A 434 -14.55 16.69 -7.70
CA VAL A 434 -14.79 16.04 -6.40
C VAL A 434 -13.43 15.75 -5.76
N THR A 435 -13.26 16.11 -4.48
CA THR A 435 -12.07 15.76 -3.70
C THR A 435 -12.42 14.82 -2.55
N ALA A 436 -11.52 13.87 -2.32
CA ALA A 436 -11.61 12.90 -1.23
C ALA A 436 -10.29 12.85 -0.44
N ASN A 437 -10.38 12.62 0.87
CA ASN A 437 -9.24 12.39 1.77
C ASN A 437 -8.57 11.00 1.57
N GLU A 438 -9.13 10.17 0.70
CA GLU A 438 -8.66 8.83 0.36
C GLU A 438 -9.17 8.42 -1.03
N SER A 439 -8.73 7.25 -1.52
CA SER A 439 -9.11 6.78 -2.86
C SER A 439 -10.53 6.21 -2.85
N LEU A 440 -11.33 6.63 -3.83
CA LEU A 440 -12.68 6.15 -4.04
C LEU A 440 -12.73 4.85 -4.86
N ASP A 441 -13.49 3.88 -4.37
CA ASP A 441 -13.90 2.64 -5.03
C ASP A 441 -15.12 2.89 -5.93
N SER A 442 -16.03 3.78 -5.50
CA SER A 442 -17.15 4.25 -6.31
C SER A 442 -17.38 5.75 -6.15
N LEU A 443 -17.88 6.39 -7.22
CA LEU A 443 -18.29 7.78 -7.23
C LEU A 443 -19.44 7.91 -8.23
N GLU A 444 -20.55 8.49 -7.79
CA GLU A 444 -21.71 8.85 -8.60
C GLU A 444 -22.04 10.32 -8.34
N ALA A 445 -22.15 11.12 -9.40
CA ALA A 445 -22.57 12.51 -9.33
C ALA A 445 -23.81 12.74 -10.20
N VAL A 446 -24.89 13.21 -9.59
CA VAL A 446 -26.17 13.47 -10.22
C VAL A 446 -26.39 14.98 -10.26
N LEU A 447 -26.45 15.56 -11.45
CA LEU A 447 -26.78 16.97 -11.65
C LEU A 447 -28.22 17.09 -12.15
N ALA A 448 -29.04 17.88 -11.47
CA ALA A 448 -30.44 18.09 -11.83
C ALA A 448 -30.81 19.58 -11.92
N SER A 449 -31.49 20.01 -12.99
CA SER A 449 -32.04 21.36 -13.08
C SER A 449 -33.42 21.43 -12.44
N SER A 450 -33.68 22.51 -11.70
CA SER A 450 -35.00 22.79 -11.11
C SER A 450 -36.06 23.26 -12.12
N SER A 451 -35.63 23.68 -13.32
CA SER A 451 -36.46 24.45 -14.28
C SER A 451 -36.80 23.68 -15.56
N THR A 452 -35.87 22.82 -16.00
CA THR A 452 -36.00 21.87 -17.09
C THR A 452 -35.76 20.50 -16.48
N VAL A 453 -36.52 19.47 -16.84
CA VAL A 453 -36.32 18.10 -16.30
C VAL A 453 -35.03 17.51 -16.88
N TYR A 454 -33.89 18.06 -16.49
CA TYR A 454 -32.54 17.64 -16.83
C TYR A 454 -32.01 16.86 -15.64
N GLN A 455 -31.58 15.62 -15.87
CA GLN A 455 -30.92 14.79 -14.88
C GLN A 455 -29.83 13.99 -15.60
N GLU A 456 -28.59 14.18 -15.17
CA GLU A 456 -27.44 13.46 -15.72
C GLU A 456 -26.64 12.85 -14.57
N THR A 457 -26.41 11.54 -14.68
CA THR A 457 -25.64 10.74 -13.73
C THR A 457 -24.29 10.41 -14.35
N ILE A 458 -23.21 10.77 -13.65
CA ILE A 458 -21.84 10.45 -14.05
C ILE A 458 -21.25 9.48 -13.02
N THR A 459 -20.65 8.39 -13.50
CA THR A 459 -19.97 7.40 -12.66
C THR A 459 -18.46 7.59 -12.69
N LEU A 460 -17.76 7.01 -11.70
CA LEU A 460 -16.32 7.15 -11.46
C LEU A 460 -15.44 7.02 -12.72
N ASP A 461 -15.79 6.12 -13.65
CA ASP A 461 -15.03 5.86 -14.88
C ASP A 461 -14.96 7.06 -15.84
N ALA A 462 -15.89 8.00 -15.71
CA ALA A 462 -15.94 9.22 -16.52
C ALA A 462 -15.15 10.38 -15.88
N PHE A 463 -14.52 10.18 -14.72
CA PHE A 463 -13.67 11.16 -14.07
C PHE A 463 -12.19 10.94 -14.41
N SER A 464 -11.51 12.02 -14.73
CA SER A 464 -10.04 12.05 -14.70
C SER A 464 -9.56 12.10 -13.25
N LYS A 465 -8.53 11.31 -12.92
CA LYS A 465 -8.03 11.13 -11.56
C LYS A 465 -6.65 11.79 -11.41
N THR A 466 -6.47 12.59 -10.37
CA THR A 466 -5.18 13.18 -10.00
C THR A 466 -4.98 13.12 -8.49
N GLN A 467 -3.76 12.81 -8.05
CA GLN A 467 -3.38 12.79 -6.64
C GLN A 467 -2.47 13.98 -6.33
N ASN A 468 -2.77 14.70 -5.24
CA ASN A 468 -1.94 15.80 -4.76
C ASN A 468 -1.73 15.66 -3.25
N GLY A 469 -0.59 15.08 -2.85
CA GLY A 469 -0.33 14.72 -1.46
C GLY A 469 -1.34 13.68 -0.96
N SER A 470 -2.02 13.96 0.15
CA SER A 470 -3.04 13.07 0.75
C SER A 470 -4.44 13.22 0.13
N THR A 471 -4.64 14.12 -0.83
CA THR A 471 -5.96 14.40 -1.41
C THR A 471 -6.09 13.81 -2.81
N HIS A 472 -7.19 13.11 -3.06
CA HIS A 472 -7.56 12.54 -4.36
C HIS A 472 -8.57 13.44 -5.06
N ALA A 473 -8.31 13.86 -6.29
CA ALA A 473 -9.19 14.71 -7.08
C ALA A 473 -9.75 13.95 -8.29
N TYR A 474 -11.04 14.09 -8.50
CA TYR A 474 -11.82 13.47 -9.58
C TYR A 474 -12.49 14.58 -10.37
N THR A 475 -12.10 14.78 -11.64
CA THR A 475 -12.62 15.89 -12.47
C THR A 475 -13.35 15.38 -13.72
N THR A 476 -14.54 15.94 -13.98
CA THR A 476 -15.34 15.68 -15.20
C THR A 476 -16.04 16.94 -15.70
N ARG A 477 -16.67 16.88 -16.89
CA ARG A 477 -17.35 18.03 -17.54
C ARG A 477 -18.79 17.69 -17.92
N TYR A 478 -19.72 18.59 -17.59
CA TYR A 478 -21.08 18.63 -18.13
C TYR A 478 -21.14 19.59 -19.32
N ILE A 479 -21.44 19.05 -20.51
CA ILE A 479 -21.43 19.79 -21.78
C ILE A 479 -22.80 20.46 -22.00
N ASP A 480 -22.81 21.70 -22.52
CA ASP A 480 -24.04 22.44 -22.90
C ASP A 480 -24.98 22.71 -21.72
N THR A 481 -24.41 23.11 -20.58
CA THR A 481 -25.18 23.40 -19.35
C THR A 481 -25.77 24.81 -19.44
N ALA A 482 -27.08 24.94 -19.60
CA ALA A 482 -27.74 26.24 -19.67
C ALA A 482 -27.67 27.00 -18.34
N ALA A 483 -27.63 28.33 -18.38
CA ALA A 483 -27.70 29.15 -17.16
C ALA A 483 -28.99 28.86 -16.36
N GLY A 484 -28.88 28.72 -15.05
CA GLY A 484 -30.00 28.35 -14.18
C GLY A 484 -29.61 27.74 -12.84
N GLU A 485 -30.62 27.37 -12.07
CA GLU A 485 -30.48 26.71 -10.76
C GLU A 485 -30.43 25.19 -10.91
N TYR A 486 -29.41 24.59 -10.31
CA TYR A 486 -29.13 23.16 -10.30
C TYR A 486 -28.95 22.62 -8.88
N THR A 487 -29.20 21.33 -8.72
CA THR A 487 -28.79 20.54 -7.56
C THR A 487 -27.76 19.51 -7.99
N LEU A 488 -26.73 19.33 -7.19
CA LEU A 488 -25.68 18.34 -7.36
C LEU A 488 -25.72 17.41 -6.16
N ASP A 489 -26.02 16.14 -6.40
CA ASP A 489 -25.99 15.07 -5.41
C ASP A 489 -24.81 14.16 -5.74
N VAL A 490 -23.84 14.05 -4.84
CA VAL A 490 -22.66 13.19 -4.99
C VAL A 490 -22.74 12.08 -3.96
N SER A 491 -22.55 10.84 -4.38
CA SER A 491 -22.36 9.69 -3.50
C SER A 491 -21.07 8.96 -3.85
N ALA A 492 -20.27 8.64 -2.85
CA ALA A 492 -19.04 7.89 -3.05
C ALA A 492 -18.86 6.83 -1.98
N SER A 493 -18.08 5.81 -2.32
CA SER A 493 -17.52 4.86 -1.35
C SER A 493 -16.01 4.81 -1.51
N ASP A 494 -15.32 4.73 -0.38
CA ASP A 494 -13.91 4.37 -0.38
C ASP A 494 -13.74 2.86 -0.60
N ASP A 495 -12.49 2.43 -0.59
CA ASP A 495 -12.13 1.02 -0.66
C ASP A 495 -12.23 0.29 0.68
N THR A 496 -12.82 0.88 1.72
CA THR A 496 -13.18 0.21 2.98
C THR A 496 -14.69 -0.07 3.07
N GLY A 497 -15.48 0.52 2.16
CA GLY A 497 -16.95 0.46 2.14
C GLY A 497 -17.61 1.61 2.91
N THR A 498 -16.82 2.55 3.44
CA THR A 498 -17.30 3.78 4.05
C THR A 498 -17.91 4.64 2.97
N GLN A 499 -19.17 5.01 3.18
CA GLN A 499 -19.93 5.82 2.24
C GLN A 499 -20.02 7.25 2.73
N ALA A 500 -19.97 8.18 1.77
CA ALA A 500 -20.28 9.58 2.03
C ALA A 500 -21.15 10.13 0.91
N THR A 501 -22.00 11.09 1.26
CA THR A 501 -22.87 11.79 0.33
C THR A 501 -22.74 13.30 0.53
N LEU A 502 -22.84 14.05 -0.56
CA LEU A 502 -22.77 15.50 -0.57
C LEU A 502 -23.87 16.05 -1.48
N ASP A 503 -24.78 16.83 -0.90
CA ASP A 503 -25.86 17.50 -1.63
C ASP A 503 -25.59 19.01 -1.66
N ARG A 504 -25.61 19.63 -2.85
CA ARG A 504 -25.32 21.06 -3.02
C ARG A 504 -26.27 21.71 -4.02
N SER A 505 -26.72 22.93 -3.73
CA SER A 505 -27.38 23.80 -4.71
C SER A 505 -26.37 24.70 -5.42
N LEU A 506 -26.52 24.84 -6.72
CA LEU A 506 -25.59 25.55 -7.62
C LEU A 506 -26.38 26.51 -8.50
N THR A 507 -25.90 27.74 -8.66
CA THR A 507 -26.41 28.69 -9.64
C THR A 507 -25.38 28.82 -10.76
N VAL A 508 -25.73 28.36 -11.96
CA VAL A 508 -24.92 28.55 -13.16
C VAL A 508 -25.31 29.90 -13.76
N GLY A 509 -24.46 30.91 -13.57
CA GLY A 509 -24.67 32.26 -14.10
C GLY A 509 -24.52 32.32 -15.63
N ASP A 510 -25.28 33.22 -16.26
CA ASP A 510 -24.96 33.69 -17.61
C ASP A 510 -23.58 34.38 -17.53
N GLU A 511 -22.69 34.21 -18.52
CA GLU A 511 -21.41 34.92 -18.53
C GLU A 511 -21.65 36.44 -18.43
N SER A 512 -21.56 36.96 -17.21
CA SER A 512 -21.79 38.36 -16.91
C SER A 512 -20.44 39.03 -16.77
N THR A 513 -20.05 39.75 -17.82
CA THR A 513 -18.96 40.74 -17.77
C THR A 513 -19.09 41.59 -16.50
N ALA A 514 -18.19 41.37 -15.54
CA ALA A 514 -18.17 42.13 -14.29
C ALA A 514 -18.04 43.64 -14.59
N PRO A 515 -18.70 44.53 -13.83
CA PRO A 515 -18.49 45.96 -13.96
C PRO A 515 -17.04 46.30 -13.65
N THR A 516 -16.41 47.14 -14.48
CA THR A 516 -15.02 47.54 -14.31
C THR A 516 -14.85 48.41 -13.07
N VAL A 517 -14.03 47.96 -12.13
CA VAL A 517 -13.53 48.81 -11.02
C VAL A 517 -12.32 49.60 -11.51
N ASP A 518 -12.19 50.84 -11.08
CA ASP A 518 -10.97 51.60 -11.36
C ASP A 518 -9.77 50.95 -10.62
N PRO A 519 -8.55 50.97 -11.21
CA PRO A 519 -7.36 50.45 -10.55
C PRO A 519 -7.11 51.06 -9.17
N VAL A 520 -6.67 50.25 -8.21
CA VAL A 520 -6.46 50.67 -6.81
C VAL A 520 -5.04 51.23 -6.62
N GLY A 521 -4.84 52.52 -6.87
CA GLY A 521 -3.53 53.17 -6.72
C GLY A 521 -2.87 53.46 -8.07
N ASP A 522 -1.56 53.20 -8.18
CA ASP A 522 -0.79 53.45 -9.42
C ASP A 522 -0.76 52.21 -10.36
N PHE A 523 -1.54 51.17 -10.07
CA PHE A 523 -1.59 49.97 -10.91
C PHE A 523 -2.35 50.23 -12.22
N GLU A 524 -1.94 49.56 -13.30
CA GLU A 524 -2.57 49.72 -14.62
C GLU A 524 -3.77 48.79 -14.83
N SER A 525 -3.85 47.71 -14.05
CA SER A 525 -4.93 46.71 -14.12
C SER A 525 -5.98 46.94 -13.03
N PRO A 526 -7.27 46.68 -13.33
CA PRO A 526 -8.33 46.73 -12.34
C PRO A 526 -8.27 45.53 -11.39
N PRO A 527 -8.79 45.65 -10.16
CA PRO A 527 -8.95 44.52 -9.26
C PRO A 527 -9.75 43.37 -9.89
N THR A 528 -9.39 42.12 -9.58
CA THR A 528 -10.09 40.92 -10.03
C THR A 528 -10.56 40.05 -8.88
N ASP A 529 -11.53 39.18 -9.18
CA ASP A 529 -12.15 38.19 -8.28
C ASP A 529 -11.73 36.80 -8.78
N PRO A 530 -10.62 36.23 -8.27
CA PRO A 530 -10.08 34.98 -8.79
C PRO A 530 -10.88 33.74 -8.40
N ASP A 531 -11.65 33.78 -7.30
CA ASP A 531 -12.42 32.64 -6.80
C ASP A 531 -13.95 32.75 -7.03
N GLY A 532 -14.39 33.87 -7.59
CA GLY A 532 -15.75 34.12 -8.07
C GLY A 532 -16.76 34.37 -6.95
N ASP A 533 -16.30 34.71 -5.74
CA ASP A 533 -17.18 34.91 -4.58
C ASP A 533 -17.83 36.30 -4.53
N GLY A 534 -17.42 37.20 -5.44
CA GLY A 534 -17.92 38.56 -5.60
C GLY A 534 -17.07 39.64 -4.93
N VAL A 535 -16.01 39.26 -4.21
CA VAL A 535 -15.02 40.13 -3.57
C VAL A 535 -13.74 40.19 -4.43
N TYR A 536 -12.94 41.25 -4.27
CA TYR A 536 -11.72 41.49 -5.05
C TYR A 536 -10.48 41.37 -4.17
N GLU A 537 -9.86 40.19 -4.20
CA GLU A 537 -8.63 39.83 -3.48
C GLU A 537 -7.37 40.18 -4.28
N ASP A 538 -7.42 40.04 -5.60
CA ASP A 538 -6.35 40.48 -6.51
C ASP A 538 -6.54 41.96 -6.82
N VAL A 539 -6.03 42.79 -5.91
CA VAL A 539 -6.23 44.24 -5.92
C VAL A 539 -5.42 44.91 -7.02
N ASN A 540 -4.30 44.30 -7.44
CA ASN A 540 -3.42 44.86 -8.45
C ASN A 540 -3.73 44.34 -9.88
N GLY A 541 -4.56 43.30 -10.01
CA GLY A 541 -5.04 42.76 -11.27
C GLY A 541 -4.00 41.94 -12.04
N ASP A 542 -3.00 41.36 -11.35
CA ASP A 542 -1.96 40.52 -11.96
C ASP A 542 -2.37 39.03 -12.08
N GLY A 543 -3.57 38.68 -11.60
CA GLY A 543 -4.12 37.34 -11.63
C GLY A 543 -3.67 36.45 -10.46
N THR A 544 -2.98 37.01 -9.47
CA THR A 544 -2.54 36.27 -8.27
C THR A 544 -2.77 37.07 -7.00
N VAL A 545 -3.22 36.40 -5.93
CA VAL A 545 -3.44 37.06 -4.63
C VAL A 545 -2.17 36.92 -3.78
N THR A 546 -1.45 38.02 -3.57
CA THR A 546 -0.16 38.04 -2.87
C THR A 546 -0.09 39.11 -1.78
N VAL A 547 1.01 39.10 -1.00
CA VAL A 547 1.28 40.16 -0.01
C VAL A 547 1.36 41.56 -0.64
N THR A 548 1.61 41.65 -1.96
CA THR A 548 1.60 42.93 -2.70
C THR A 548 0.20 43.54 -2.73
N ASP A 549 -0.84 42.71 -2.87
CA ASP A 549 -2.26 43.11 -2.88
C ASP A 549 -2.70 43.60 -1.49
N VAL A 550 -2.23 42.93 -0.44
CA VAL A 550 -2.44 43.38 0.96
C VAL A 550 -1.84 44.78 1.17
N GLN A 551 -0.63 45.02 0.66
CA GLN A 551 0.04 46.32 0.79
C GLN A 551 -0.66 47.40 -0.04
N ALA A 552 -1.09 47.06 -1.25
CA ALA A 552 -1.87 47.94 -2.12
C ALA A 552 -3.19 48.36 -1.47
N LEU A 553 -3.98 47.39 -1.01
CA LEU A 553 -5.26 47.63 -0.36
C LEU A 553 -5.10 48.43 0.93
N PHE A 554 -4.10 48.12 1.76
CA PHE A 554 -3.83 48.88 2.98
C PHE A 554 -3.48 50.35 2.71
N THR A 555 -2.67 50.59 1.67
CA THR A 555 -2.16 51.92 1.29
C THR A 555 -3.27 52.77 0.70
N HIS A 556 -4.14 52.17 -0.11
CA HIS A 556 -5.19 52.85 -0.87
C HIS A 556 -6.60 52.62 -0.32
N ARG A 557 -6.75 52.11 0.90
CA ARG A 557 -8.05 51.82 1.56
C ARG A 557 -9.02 53.01 1.59
N ASP A 558 -8.49 54.23 1.64
CA ASP A 558 -9.27 55.47 1.73
C ASP A 558 -9.44 56.13 0.33
N SER A 559 -9.06 55.44 -0.75
CA SER A 559 -9.20 55.93 -2.13
C SER A 559 -10.64 55.86 -2.64
N GLU A 560 -10.97 56.65 -3.65
CA GLU A 560 -12.31 56.66 -4.27
C GLU A 560 -12.65 55.27 -4.86
N ALA A 561 -11.70 54.62 -5.52
CA ALA A 561 -11.85 53.26 -6.07
C ALA A 561 -12.30 52.22 -5.03
N VAL A 562 -11.76 52.30 -3.81
CA VAL A 562 -12.10 51.37 -2.72
C VAL A 562 -13.35 51.82 -1.96
N THR A 563 -13.51 53.12 -1.71
CA THR A 563 -14.62 53.63 -0.89
C THR A 563 -15.97 53.66 -1.61
N GLU A 564 -15.99 53.89 -2.93
CA GLU A 564 -17.23 53.84 -3.72
C GLU A 564 -17.76 52.40 -3.90
N GLN A 565 -16.86 51.41 -3.81
CA GLN A 565 -17.19 50.00 -4.01
C GLN A 565 -16.78 49.15 -2.82
N SER A 566 -16.91 49.69 -1.60
CA SER A 566 -16.45 49.05 -0.37
C SER A 566 -16.98 47.62 -0.16
N GLU A 567 -18.20 47.31 -0.64
CA GLU A 567 -18.78 45.97 -0.59
C GLU A 567 -17.97 44.91 -1.37
N ARG A 568 -17.19 45.34 -2.37
CA ARG A 568 -16.32 44.47 -3.18
C ARG A 568 -14.97 44.18 -2.53
N PHE A 569 -14.61 44.88 -1.46
CA PHE A 569 -13.35 44.68 -0.74
C PHE A 569 -13.57 44.17 0.69
N ASP A 570 -14.82 43.83 1.04
CA ASP A 570 -15.23 43.28 2.33
C ASP A 570 -14.97 41.76 2.39
N VAL A 571 -13.69 41.40 2.45
CA VAL A 571 -13.20 40.00 2.53
C VAL A 571 -13.74 39.26 3.77
N THR A 572 -14.27 39.98 4.77
CA THR A 572 -14.90 39.35 5.94
C THR A 572 -16.40 39.13 5.78
N GLY A 573 -17.04 39.68 4.75
CA GLY A 573 -18.47 39.59 4.48
C GLY A 573 -19.34 40.23 5.57
N ASN A 574 -18.81 41.20 6.31
CA ASN A 574 -19.48 41.79 7.47
C ASN A 574 -20.41 42.98 7.12
N GLY A 575 -20.46 43.35 5.84
CA GLY A 575 -21.17 44.49 5.26
C GLY A 575 -20.42 45.83 5.36
N VAL A 576 -19.18 45.85 5.85
CA VAL A 576 -18.39 47.06 6.11
C VAL A 576 -16.90 46.83 5.88
N PHE A 577 -16.36 47.43 4.82
CA PHE A 577 -14.92 47.48 4.60
C PHE A 577 -14.21 48.31 5.68
N ASN A 578 -13.25 47.69 6.36
CA ASN A 578 -12.40 48.32 7.36
C ASN A 578 -11.04 47.60 7.49
N ILE A 579 -10.25 47.96 8.51
CA ILE A 579 -8.91 47.39 8.70
C ILE A 579 -8.91 45.87 8.92
N VAL A 580 -10.02 45.30 9.40
CA VAL A 580 -10.16 43.86 9.61
C VAL A 580 -10.18 43.11 8.28
N ASP A 581 -10.71 43.70 7.21
CA ASP A 581 -10.73 43.10 5.86
C ASP A 581 -9.33 43.01 5.26
N VAL A 582 -8.52 44.05 5.44
CA VAL A 582 -7.11 44.04 5.04
C VAL A 582 -6.32 43.01 5.84
N GLN A 583 -6.60 42.85 7.13
CA GLN A 583 -6.00 41.80 7.95
C GLN A 583 -6.44 40.41 7.48
N ARG A 584 -7.70 40.25 7.07
CA ARG A 584 -8.23 38.98 6.56
C ARG A 584 -7.54 38.59 5.26
N LEU A 585 -7.37 39.54 4.33
CA LEU A 585 -6.62 39.34 3.09
C LEU A 585 -5.16 38.92 3.35
N PHE A 586 -4.52 39.44 4.41
CA PHE A 586 -3.18 38.99 4.78
C PHE A 586 -3.14 37.49 5.14
N TYR A 587 -4.12 37.00 5.90
CA TYR A 587 -4.19 35.58 6.28
C TYR A 587 -4.50 34.63 5.13
N THR A 588 -5.10 35.11 4.04
CA THR A 588 -5.39 34.30 2.86
C THR A 588 -4.20 34.23 1.89
N THR A 589 -3.21 35.13 2.03
CA THR A 589 -1.98 35.18 1.19
C THR A 589 -0.77 34.42 1.76
N THR A 590 -0.93 33.78 2.93
CA THR A 590 0.08 32.93 3.61
C THR A 590 -0.35 31.49 3.58
#